data_AF-A0A9P7FP88-F1
#
_entry.id   AF-A0A9P7FP88-F1
#
_cell.length_a   1.000
_cell.length_b   1.000
_cell.length_c   1.000
_cell.angle_alpha   90.00
_cell.angle_beta   90.00
_cell.angle_gamma   90.00
#
_symmetry.space_group_name_H-M   'P 1'
#
loop_
_entity.id
_entity.type
_entity.pdbx_description
1 polymer ?
#
loop_
_entity_poly.entity_id
_entity_poly.type
_entity_poly.pdbx_seq_one_letter_code
_entity_poly.pdbx_strand_id
1 'polypeptide(L)'
;MLCDNEAAVESALVPLSIALILAFDSEGNNLGQDKGKLSLLSLRIIEPLSSSGRTFLFDAVALPGSSLRPVFDILESPEIKKA
;
A
#
# COMPACT_ATOMS: atom_id res chain seq x y z
N MET A 1 2.67 -4.34 9.60
CA MET A 1 3.85 -4.97 8.98
C MET A 1 4.61 -3.91 8.24
N LEU A 2 5.90 -3.78 8.48
CA LEU A 2 6.78 -2.91 7.69
C LEU A 2 7.23 -3.67 6.44
N CYS A 3 7.15 -3.01 5.29
CA CYS A 3 7.56 -3.51 3.98
C CYS A 3 8.67 -2.60 3.46
N ASP A 4 9.91 -2.94 3.79
CA ASP A 4 11.13 -2.21 3.47
C ASP A 4 12.04 -2.97 2.49
N ASN A 5 11.58 -4.14 2.02
CA ASN A 5 12.23 -4.97 1.02
C ASN A 5 11.17 -5.70 0.17
N GLU A 6 11.57 -6.20 -1.00
CA GLU A 6 10.65 -6.80 -1.98
C GLU A 6 9.89 -8.02 -1.44
N ALA A 7 10.55 -8.88 -0.64
CA ALA A 7 9.90 -10.05 -0.05
C ALA A 7 8.77 -9.68 0.92
N ALA A 8 8.96 -8.60 1.69
CA ALA A 8 7.92 -8.07 2.56
C ALA A 8 6.76 -7.46 1.75
N VAL A 9 7.06 -6.80 0.62
CA VAL A 9 6.02 -6.33 -0.31
C VAL A 9 5.21 -7.50 -0.85
N GLU A 10 5.85 -8.52 -1.39
CA GLU A 10 5.18 -9.73 -1.91
C GLU A 10 4.29 -10.39 -0.85
N SER A 11 4.78 -10.49 0.39
CA SER A 11 4.01 -11.01 1.51
C SER A 11 2.77 -10.16 1.83
N ALA A 12 2.87 -8.83 1.68
CA ALA A 12 1.75 -7.91 1.89
C ALA A 12 0.68 -8.02 0.80
N LEU A 13 1.06 -8.35 -0.45
CA LEU A 13 0.12 -8.42 -1.56
C LEU A 13 -0.93 -9.51 -1.37
N VAL A 14 -0.58 -10.64 -0.76
CA VAL A 14 -1.53 -11.75 -0.55
C VAL A 14 -2.77 -11.30 0.23
N PRO A 15 -2.67 -10.74 1.45
CA PRO A 15 -3.84 -10.26 2.18
C PRO A 15 -4.47 -9.00 1.56
N LEU A 16 -3.70 -8.13 0.89
CA LEU A 16 -4.25 -6.94 0.23
C LEU A 16 -5.07 -7.27 -1.02
N SER A 17 -4.72 -8.34 -1.74
CA SER A 17 -5.39 -8.76 -2.98
C SER A 17 -6.83 -9.25 -2.77
N ILE A 18 -7.15 -9.70 -1.56
CA ILE A 18 -8.48 -10.18 -1.17
C ILE A 18 -9.29 -9.11 -0.42
N ALA A 19 -8.73 -7.91 -0.25
CA ALA A 19 -9.42 -6.83 0.44
C ALA A 19 -10.57 -6.29 -0.41
N LEU A 20 -11.70 -6.02 0.24
CA LEU A 20 -12.85 -5.36 -0.39
C LEU A 20 -12.87 -3.87 -0.07
N ILE A 21 -12.38 -3.51 1.12
CA ILE A 21 -12.28 -2.14 1.60
C ILE A 21 -10.90 -1.93 2.25
N LEU A 22 -10.19 -0.93 1.75
CA LEU A 22 -8.91 -0.47 2.29
C LEU A 22 -9.05 0.98 2.78
N ALA A 23 -8.49 1.27 3.95
CA ALA A 23 -8.07 2.63 4.26
C ALA A 23 -6.63 2.81 3.76
N PHE A 24 -6.33 3.95 3.17
CA PHE A 24 -4.98 4.30 2.75
C PHE A 24 -4.59 5.68 3.23
N ASP A 25 -3.31 5.87 3.48
CA ASP A 25 -2.70 7.15 3.75
C ASP A 25 -1.29 7.18 3.19
N SER A 26 -0.79 8.35 2.81
CA SER A 26 0.53 8.50 2.18
C SER A 26 1.27 9.72 2.67
N GLU A 27 2.54 9.51 3.01
CA GLU A 27 3.47 10.56 3.39
C GLU A 27 4.51 10.76 2.30
N GLY A 28 4.93 12.00 2.11
CA GLY A 28 5.94 12.32 1.11
C GLY A 28 6.31 13.79 1.09
N ASN A 29 7.32 14.11 0.29
CA ASN A 29 7.74 15.48 0.07
C ASN A 29 7.12 15.99 -1.24
N ASN A 30 6.36 17.09 -1.16
CA ASN A 30 5.68 17.73 -2.29
C ASN A 30 4.77 16.76 -3.10
N LEU A 31 4.01 15.89 -2.41
CA LEU A 31 3.02 15.02 -3.08
C LEU A 31 2.02 15.86 -3.89
N GLY A 32 1.64 15.35 -5.07
CA GLY A 32 0.74 16.05 -6.01
C GLY A 32 1.41 17.13 -6.86
N GLN A 33 2.72 17.37 -6.67
CA GLN A 33 3.51 18.24 -7.53
C GLN A 33 4.42 17.41 -8.44
N ASP A 34 4.80 17.99 -9.58
CA ASP A 34 5.82 17.40 -10.46
C ASP A 34 7.11 17.16 -9.68
N LYS A 35 7.65 15.94 -9.79
CA LYS A 35 8.83 15.44 -9.05
C LYS A 35 8.64 15.33 -7.52
N GLY A 36 7.40 15.36 -7.03
CA GLY A 36 7.07 14.93 -5.68
C GLY A 36 7.57 13.50 -5.41
N LYS A 37 7.92 13.22 -4.15
CA LYS A 37 8.45 11.91 -3.75
C LYS A 37 7.62 11.31 -2.63
N LEU A 38 7.09 10.11 -2.88
CA LEU A 38 6.51 9.28 -1.85
C LEU A 38 7.62 8.79 -0.90
N SER A 39 7.38 8.87 0.41
CA SER A 39 8.27 8.32 1.43
C SER A 39 7.65 7.12 2.15
N LEU A 40 6.35 7.18 2.44
CA LEU A 40 5.65 6.11 3.14
C LEU A 40 4.25 5.95 2.56
N LEU A 41 3.81 4.71 2.39
CA LEU A 41 2.42 4.38 2.08
C LEU A 41 1.89 3.44 3.17
N SER A 42 0.76 3.80 3.77
CA SER A 42 0.09 3.02 4.80
C SER A 42 -1.22 2.46 4.23
N LEU A 43 -1.39 1.14 4.29
CA LEU A 43 -2.62 0.44 3.89
C LEU A 43 -3.17 -0.35 5.06
N ARG A 44 -4.46 -0.18 5.36
CA ARG A 44 -5.18 -0.96 6.35
C ARG A 44 -6.34 -1.70 5.72
N ILE A 45 -6.42 -3.00 5.97
CA ILE A 45 -7.58 -3.80 5.60
C ILE A 45 -8.72 -3.49 6.57
N ILE A 46 -9.84 -3.01 6.03
CA ILE A 46 -11.11 -2.83 6.75
C ILE A 46 -11.99 -4.04 6.52
N GLU A 47 -12.12 -4.50 5.27
CA GLU A 47 -12.86 -5.71 4.90
C GLU A 47 -12.01 -6.64 4.01
N PRO A 48 -12.08 -7.97 4.18
CA PRO A 48 -13.00 -8.69 5.07
C PRO A 48 -12.62 -8.63 6.56
N LEU A 49 -13.59 -8.80 7.46
CA LEU A 49 -13.38 -8.75 8.92
C LEU A 49 -12.34 -9.75 9.43
N SER A 50 -12.22 -10.91 8.77
CA SER A 50 -11.20 -11.93 9.08
C SER A 50 -9.76 -11.43 8.93
N SER A 51 -9.54 -10.40 8.12
CA SER A 51 -8.26 -9.74 7.89
C SER A 51 -8.22 -8.29 8.41
N SER A 52 -9.32 -7.83 9.02
CA SER A 52 -9.46 -6.44 9.46
C SER A 52 -8.43 -6.05 10.51
N GLY A 53 -8.04 -4.78 10.48
CA GLY A 53 -7.07 -4.21 11.43
C GLY A 53 -5.60 -4.46 11.08
N ARG A 54 -5.30 -5.32 10.10
CA ARG A 54 -3.94 -5.45 9.58
C ARG A 54 -3.53 -4.19 8.83
N THR A 55 -2.45 -3.57 9.29
CA THR A 55 -1.83 -2.38 8.68
C THR A 55 -0.50 -2.75 8.06
N PHE A 56 -0.27 -2.35 6.82
CA PHE A 56 0.95 -2.52 6.04
C PHE A 56 1.55 -1.14 5.78
N LEU A 57 2.82 -0.97 6.14
CA LEU A 57 3.57 0.26 5.92
C LEU A 57 4.64 -0.04 4.88
N PHE A 58 4.59 0.62 3.74
CA PHE A 58 5.54 0.47 2.65
C PHE A 58 6.52 1.63 2.68
N ASP A 59 7.79 1.32 2.92
CA ASP A 59 8.87 2.31 2.93
C ASP A 59 9.31 2.56 1.47
N ALA A 60 8.77 3.63 0.88
CA ALA A 60 9.05 3.99 -0.51
C ALA A 60 10.47 4.55 -0.70
N VAL A 61 11.19 4.85 0.38
CA VAL A 61 12.59 5.29 0.33
C VAL A 61 13.53 4.09 0.30
N ALA A 62 13.23 3.05 1.08
CA ALA A 62 14.00 1.81 1.13
C ALA A 62 13.75 0.91 -0.10
N LEU A 63 12.53 0.94 -0.64
CA LEU A 63 12.14 0.11 -1.77
C LEU A 63 12.57 0.70 -3.12
N PRO A 64 12.96 -0.15 -4.09
CA PRO A 64 13.04 0.27 -5.49
C PRO A 64 11.68 0.77 -5.99
N GLY A 65 11.67 1.82 -6.82
CA GLY A 65 10.42 2.40 -7.31
C GLY A 65 9.51 1.41 -8.07
N SER A 66 10.10 0.39 -8.70
CA SER A 66 9.35 -0.69 -9.37
C SER A 66 8.60 -1.61 -8.41
N SER A 67 9.12 -1.79 -7.20
CA SER A 67 8.59 -2.76 -6.23
C SER A 67 7.23 -2.33 -5.66
N LEU A 68 6.86 -1.05 -5.78
CA LEU A 68 5.55 -0.53 -5.37
C LEU A 68 4.46 -0.67 -6.44
N ARG A 69 4.81 -0.98 -7.71
CA ARG A 69 3.80 -1.05 -8.78
C ARG A 69 2.66 -2.03 -8.47
N PRO A 70 2.90 -3.25 -7.95
CA PRO A 70 1.82 -4.16 -7.58
C PRO A 70 0.89 -3.61 -6.48
N VAL A 71 1.42 -2.77 -5.58
CA VAL A 71 0.61 -2.10 -4.55
C VAL A 71 -0.29 -1.05 -5.18
N PHE A 72 0.22 -0.30 -6.17
CA PHE A 72 -0.58 0.66 -6.94
C PHE A 72 -1.64 -0.03 -7.79
N ASP A 73 -1.37 -1.21 -8.37
CA ASP A 73 -2.37 -1.99 -9.11
C ASP A 73 -3.59 -2.33 -8.21
N ILE A 74 -3.35 -2.66 -6.94
CA ILE A 74 -4.41 -2.89 -5.94
C ILE A 74 -5.20 -1.60 -5.66
N LEU A 75 -4.52 -0.47 -5.47
CA LEU A 75 -5.16 0.82 -5.20
C LEU A 75 -5.95 1.36 -6.39
N GLU A 76 -5.47 1.14 -7.61
CA GLU A 76 -6.11 1.55 -8.85
C GLU A 76 -7.28 0.61 -9.24
N SER A 77 -7.38 -0.57 -8.63
CA SER A 77 -8.48 -1.52 -8.87
C SER A 77 -9.85 -0.91 -8.56
N PRO A 78 -10.82 -0.96 -9.51
CA PRO A 78 -12.19 -0.50 -9.27
C PRO A 78 -12.98 -1.43 -8.33
N GLU A 79 -12.53 -2.69 -8.17
CA GLU A 79 -13.18 -3.68 -7.31
C GLU A 79 -12.92 -3.43 -5.82
N ILE A 80 -11.89 -2.66 -5.50
CA ILE A 80 -11.49 -2.35 -4.12
C ILE A 80 -11.95 -0.93 -3.79
N LYS A 81 -12.77 -0.83 -2.74
CA LYS A 81 -13.21 0.47 -2.21
C LYS A 81 -12.12 1.06 -1.32
N LYS A 82 -11.89 2.35 -1.49
CA LYS A 82 -10.98 3.15 -0.67
C LYS A 82 -11.85 3.98 0.28
N ALA A 83 -11.66 3.78 1.59
CA ALA A 83 -12.39 4.47 2.66
C ALA A 83 -11.66 5.73 3.10
#